data_AF-A0A2G6KZZ5-F1
#
_entry.id   AF-A0A2G6KZZ5-F1
#
_cell.length_a   1.000
_cell.length_b   1.000
_cell.length_c   1.000
_cell.angle_alpha   90.00
_cell.angle_beta   90.00
_cell.angle_gamma   90.00
#
_symmetry.space_group_name_H-M   'P 1'
#
loop_
_entity.id
_entity.type
_entity.pdbx_description
1 polymer ?
#
loop_
_entity_poly.entity_id
_entity_poly.type
_entity_poly.pdbx_seq_one_letter_code
_entity_poly.pdbx_strand_id
1 'polypeptide(L)'
;MQFNLTVCPDFKPDLISGWFFFNTWFQKQINQGVHLEIYQTFAEQDKAIEDKRVDIIYANPCDVARLVRDEGFIPIAKPKEKPDEAIIASLKEGSIHGFDDIPEQVRIAHTSARDVNTIGMIMLEPADLEA
;
A
#
# COMPACT_ATOMS: atom_id res chain seq x y z
N MET A 1 -17.55 1.90 23.72
CA MET A 1 -17.23 2.36 22.36
C MET A 1 -16.56 1.23 21.61
N GLN A 2 -16.84 1.09 20.31
CA GLN A 2 -16.19 0.13 19.44
C GLN A 2 -15.47 0.92 18.36
N PHE A 3 -14.19 0.64 18.13
CA PHE A 3 -13.42 1.25 17.04
C PHE A 3 -13.40 0.34 15.82
N ASN A 4 -13.27 0.94 14.64
CA ASN A 4 -13.03 0.25 13.38
C ASN A 4 -11.58 0.43 12.97
N LEU A 5 -10.84 -0.68 12.99
CA LEU A 5 -9.48 -0.80 12.48
C LEU A 5 -9.52 -1.35 11.05
N THR A 6 -8.73 -0.76 10.16
CA THR A 6 -8.46 -1.34 8.85
C THR A 6 -6.96 -1.35 8.53
N VAL A 7 -6.61 -2.06 7.48
CA VAL A 7 -5.24 -2.21 6.98
C VAL A 7 -5.28 -1.93 5.49
N CYS A 8 -4.33 -1.13 4.99
CA CYS A 8 -4.19 -0.85 3.56
C CYS A 8 -4.17 -2.17 2.75
N PRO A 9 -4.90 -2.28 1.63
CA PRO A 9 -5.02 -3.52 0.85
C PRO A 9 -3.79 -3.79 -0.04
N ASP A 10 -2.59 -3.65 0.51
CA ASP A 10 -1.31 -3.68 -0.21
C ASP A 10 -0.34 -4.79 0.29
N PHE A 11 -0.85 -5.74 1.08
CA PHE A 11 -0.04 -6.81 1.67
C PHE A 11 -0.42 -8.21 1.17
N LYS A 12 0.51 -9.14 1.32
CA LYS A 12 0.32 -10.54 0.88
C LYS A 12 -0.80 -11.22 1.68
N PRO A 13 -1.69 -12.00 1.04
CA PRO A 13 -2.78 -12.72 1.73
C PRO A 13 -2.34 -13.55 2.94
N ASP A 14 -1.14 -14.13 2.90
CA ASP A 14 -0.59 -14.94 3.99
C ASP A 14 -0.39 -14.15 5.30
N LEU A 15 -0.28 -12.82 5.21
CA LEU A 15 -0.14 -11.92 6.35
C LEU A 15 -1.49 -11.51 6.96
N ILE A 16 -2.63 -11.84 6.33
CA ILE A 16 -3.99 -11.53 6.84
C ILE A 16 -4.19 -12.07 8.26
N SER A 17 -3.78 -13.31 8.50
CA SER A 17 -3.91 -13.95 9.82
C SER A 17 -3.20 -13.16 10.93
N GLY A 18 -2.04 -12.56 10.62
CA GLY A 18 -1.27 -11.71 11.52
C GLY A 18 -2.08 -10.53 12.06
N TRP A 19 -2.93 -9.92 11.22
CA TRP A 19 -3.76 -8.79 11.61
C TRP A 19 -4.88 -9.16 12.58
N PHE A 20 -5.46 -10.36 12.47
CA PHE A 20 -6.44 -10.85 13.43
C PHE A 20 -5.80 -11.14 14.81
N PHE A 21 -4.60 -11.72 14.82
CA PHE A 21 -3.83 -11.91 16.05
C PHE A 21 -3.48 -10.56 16.71
N PHE A 22 -3.00 -9.60 15.89
CA PHE A 22 -2.72 -8.24 16.35
C PHE A 22 -3.98 -7.58 16.92
N ASN A 23 -5.11 -7.63 16.22
CA ASN A 23 -6.36 -7.01 16.70
C ASN A 23 -6.82 -7.59 18.03
N THR A 24 -6.73 -8.91 18.20
CA THR A 24 -7.07 -9.58 19.47
C THR A 24 -6.15 -9.12 20.62
N TRP A 25 -4.86 -9.00 20.35
CA TRP A 25 -3.91 -8.46 21.34
C TRP A 25 -4.19 -6.98 21.64
N PHE A 26 -4.43 -6.17 20.61
CA PHE A 26 -4.64 -4.74 20.70
C PHE A 26 -5.89 -4.41 21.54
N GLN A 27 -7.00 -5.11 21.30
CA GLN A 27 -8.22 -4.99 22.11
C GLN A 27 -7.95 -5.22 23.61
N LYS A 28 -7.11 -6.21 23.95
CA LYS A 28 -6.69 -6.46 25.34
C LYS A 28 -5.83 -5.34 25.92
N GLN A 29 -4.95 -4.74 25.11
CA GLN A 29 -4.09 -3.63 25.57
C GLN A 29 -4.90 -2.36 25.87
N ILE A 30 -5.88 -2.03 25.04
CA ILE A 30 -6.67 -0.80 25.20
C ILE A 30 -7.95 -1.00 26.02
N ASN A 31 -8.28 -2.25 26.37
CA ASN A 31 -9.51 -2.64 27.07
C ASN A 31 -10.79 -2.09 26.40
N GLN A 32 -10.83 -2.13 25.06
CA GLN A 32 -11.95 -1.67 24.23
C GLN A 32 -12.17 -2.62 23.05
N GLY A 33 -13.40 -2.67 22.55
CA GLY A 33 -13.74 -3.46 21.36
C GLY A 33 -13.19 -2.80 20.09
N VAL A 34 -12.58 -3.60 19.22
CA VAL A 34 -12.05 -3.14 17.93
C VAL A 34 -12.48 -4.14 16.86
N HIS A 35 -13.32 -3.68 15.93
CA HIS A 35 -13.66 -4.42 14.72
C HIS A 35 -12.56 -4.24 13.69
N LEU A 36 -12.05 -5.35 13.14
CA LEU A 36 -11.09 -5.33 12.05
C LEU A 36 -11.84 -5.57 10.74
N GLU A 37 -11.77 -4.59 9.83
CA GLU A 37 -12.34 -4.67 8.49
C GLU A 37 -11.22 -4.68 7.44
N ILE A 38 -11.21 -5.69 6.56
CA ILE A 38 -10.22 -5.84 5.50
C ILE A 38 -10.91 -5.66 4.15
N TYR A 39 -10.56 -4.59 3.46
CA TYR A 39 -11.07 -4.29 2.12
C TYR A 39 -10.25 -5.03 1.05
N GLN A 40 -10.87 -5.35 -0.08
CA GLN A 40 -10.18 -6.03 -1.18
C GLN A 40 -9.50 -5.05 -2.13
N THR A 41 -9.96 -3.80 -2.16
CA THR A 41 -9.44 -2.78 -3.07
C THR A 41 -9.23 -1.44 -2.36
N PHE A 42 -8.31 -0.63 -2.89
CA PHE A 42 -8.10 0.76 -2.43
C PHE A 42 -9.39 1.58 -2.53
N ALA A 43 -10.17 1.41 -3.60
CA ALA A 43 -11.43 2.14 -3.79
C ALA A 43 -12.48 1.83 -2.70
N GLU A 44 -12.57 0.57 -2.25
CA GLU A 44 -13.45 0.20 -1.14
C GLU A 44 -13.01 0.82 0.19
N GLN A 45 -11.70 0.82 0.45
CA GLN A 45 -11.13 1.44 1.64
C GLN A 45 -11.31 2.97 1.63
N ASP A 46 -11.04 3.63 0.51
CA ASP A 46 -11.21 5.08 0.35
C ASP A 46 -12.64 5.49 0.62
N LYS A 47 -13.61 4.78 0.04
CA LYS A 47 -15.02 5.02 0.32
C LYS A 47 -15.36 4.86 1.81
N ALA A 48 -14.76 3.87 2.49
CA ALA A 48 -14.97 3.71 3.93
C ALA A 48 -14.38 4.83 4.78
N ILE A 49 -13.25 5.38 4.36
CA ILE A 49 -12.62 6.54 4.99
C ILE A 49 -13.50 7.78 4.78
N GLU A 50 -13.95 8.02 3.55
CA GLU A 50 -14.85 9.13 3.19
C GLU A 50 -16.18 9.05 3.98
N ASP A 51 -16.75 7.84 4.11
CA ASP A 51 -17.95 7.55 4.90
C ASP A 51 -17.72 7.67 6.43
N LYS A 52 -16.50 7.99 6.87
CA LYS A 52 -16.08 8.04 8.29
C LYS A 52 -16.35 6.74 9.05
N ARG A 53 -16.15 5.60 8.38
CA ARG A 53 -16.27 4.23 8.95
C ARG A 53 -14.95 3.65 9.44
N VAL A 54 -13.85 4.41 9.38
CA VAL A 54 -12.51 3.98 9.79
C VAL A 54 -11.99 4.89 10.88
N ASP A 55 -11.71 4.33 12.06
CA ASP A 55 -11.15 5.07 13.21
C ASP A 55 -9.63 4.93 13.29
N ILE A 56 -9.12 3.75 12.91
CA ILE A 56 -7.70 3.41 12.97
C ILE A 56 -7.31 2.73 11.65
N ILE A 57 -6.17 3.12 11.09
CA ILE A 57 -5.66 2.54 9.85
C ILE A 57 -4.18 2.24 9.96
N TYR A 58 -3.78 1.02 9.57
CA TYR A 58 -2.40 0.77 9.15
C TYR A 58 -2.27 1.19 7.69
N ALA A 59 -1.75 2.39 7.48
CA ALA A 59 -1.65 3.02 6.17
C ALA A 59 -0.34 2.68 5.47
N ASN A 60 -0.37 2.63 4.13
CA ASN A 60 0.85 2.67 3.34
C ASN A 60 1.51 4.07 3.42
N PRO A 61 2.82 4.20 3.18
CA PRO A 61 3.53 5.49 3.32
C PRO A 61 2.96 6.61 2.44
N CYS A 62 2.36 6.29 1.30
CA CYS A 62 1.90 7.27 0.34
C CYS A 62 0.53 7.87 0.67
N ASP A 63 -0.37 7.10 1.26
CA ASP A 63 -1.65 7.63 1.74
C ASP A 63 -1.52 8.46 3.01
N VAL A 64 -0.45 8.27 3.80
CA VAL A 64 -0.28 9.02 5.06
C VAL A 64 -0.43 10.53 4.86
N ALA A 65 0.11 11.09 3.78
CA ALA A 65 -0.01 12.53 3.52
C ALA A 65 -1.47 12.98 3.30
N ARG A 66 -2.25 12.20 2.54
CA ARG A 66 -3.69 12.45 2.32
C ARG A 66 -4.49 12.23 3.60
N LEU A 67 -4.27 11.10 4.28
CA LEU A 67 -4.94 10.76 5.53
C LEU A 67 -4.76 11.83 6.61
N VAL A 68 -3.56 12.40 6.71
CA VAL A 68 -3.26 13.46 7.69
C VAL A 68 -3.84 14.80 7.27
N ARG A 69 -3.60 15.24 6.02
CA ARG A 69 -3.98 16.59 5.58
C ARG A 69 -5.47 16.73 5.28
N ASP A 70 -6.05 15.70 4.68
CA ASP A 70 -7.37 15.78 4.06
C ASP A 70 -8.43 15.07 4.94
N GLU A 71 -8.04 13.98 5.62
CA GLU A 71 -8.96 13.18 6.46
C GLU A 71 -8.81 13.42 7.97
N GLY A 72 -7.76 14.13 8.41
CA GLY A 72 -7.54 14.50 9.80
C GLY A 72 -6.98 13.39 10.71
N PHE A 73 -6.43 12.32 10.13
CA PHE A 73 -5.77 11.27 10.91
C PHE A 73 -4.49 11.80 11.57
N ILE A 74 -4.15 11.21 12.72
CA ILE A 74 -2.94 11.53 13.48
C ILE A 74 -2.00 10.31 13.44
N PRO A 75 -0.78 10.44 12.91
CA PRO A 75 0.19 9.34 12.92
C PRO A 75 0.68 9.08 14.36
N ILE A 76 0.55 7.84 14.84
CA ILE A 76 0.93 7.47 16.22
C ILE A 76 2.14 6.53 16.28
N ALA A 77 2.40 5.76 15.22
CA ALA A 77 3.47 4.76 15.18
C ALA A 77 3.84 4.44 13.73
N LYS A 78 5.09 3.96 13.55
CA LYS A 78 5.56 3.37 12.29
C LYS A 78 6.54 2.23 12.57
N PRO A 79 6.69 1.24 11.66
CA PRO A 79 7.76 0.26 11.74
C PRO A 79 9.15 0.94 11.76
N LYS A 80 10.06 0.41 12.58
CA LYS A 80 11.46 0.88 12.63
C LYS A 80 12.32 0.04 11.68
N GLU A 81 13.23 0.70 10.94
CA GLU A 81 14.28 0.03 10.13
C GLU A 81 13.76 -0.97 9.08
N LYS A 82 12.61 -0.69 8.47
CA LYS A 82 12.07 -1.47 7.35
C LYS A 82 11.97 -0.60 6.09
N PRO A 83 13.05 -0.45 5.31
CA PRO A 83 12.95 0.17 4.00
C PRO A 83 12.23 -0.79 3.05
N ASP A 84 11.35 -0.22 2.22
CA ASP A 84 10.78 -0.91 1.06
C ASP A 84 11.50 -0.41 -0.21
N GLU A 85 11.66 -1.30 -1.20
CA GLU A 85 12.33 -1.01 -2.46
C GLU A 85 11.41 -1.35 -3.64
N ALA A 86 11.34 -0.45 -4.62
CA ALA A 86 10.71 -0.71 -5.90
C ALA A 86 11.76 -1.21 -6.89
N ILE A 87 11.41 -2.23 -7.67
CA ILE A 87 12.28 -2.80 -8.70
C ILE A 87 11.57 -2.85 -10.04
N ILE A 88 12.31 -2.63 -11.12
CA ILE A 88 11.90 -2.99 -12.48
C ILE A 88 12.53 -4.34 -12.79
N ALA A 89 11.71 -5.30 -13.20
CA ALA A 89 12.15 -6.66 -13.47
C ALA A 89 11.89 -7.02 -14.94
N SER A 90 12.87 -7.67 -15.57
CA SER A 90 12.75 -8.29 -16.89
C SER A 90 12.88 -9.81 -16.79
N LEU A 91 12.57 -10.51 -17.89
CA LEU A 91 12.81 -11.94 -17.98
C LEU A 91 14.31 -12.23 -17.92
N LYS A 92 14.71 -13.16 -17.05
CA LYS A 92 16.11 -13.57 -16.88
C LYS A 92 16.76 -14.01 -18.20
N GLU A 93 16.05 -14.82 -18.98
CA GLU A 93 16.50 -15.33 -20.29
C GLU A 93 15.95 -14.47 -21.46
N GLY A 94 15.53 -13.23 -21.17
CA GLY A 94 15.03 -12.27 -22.16
C GLY A 94 16.11 -11.36 -22.74
N SER A 95 15.72 -10.43 -23.61
CA SER A 95 16.64 -9.50 -24.29
C SER A 95 16.86 -8.16 -23.58
N ILE A 96 16.15 -7.89 -22.48
CA ILE A 96 16.21 -6.62 -21.76
C ILE A 96 17.10 -6.78 -20.53
N HIS A 97 18.33 -6.26 -20.59
CA HIS A 97 19.29 -6.28 -19.48
C HIS A 97 19.60 -4.89 -18.92
N GLY A 98 19.21 -3.83 -19.63
CA GLY A 98 19.25 -2.44 -19.19
C GLY A 98 18.18 -1.59 -19.88
N PHE A 99 18.18 -0.29 -19.58
CA PHE A 99 17.23 0.66 -20.18
C PHE A 99 17.42 0.81 -21.70
N ASP A 100 18.66 0.74 -22.17
CA ASP A 100 19.00 0.85 -23.60
C ASP A 100 18.48 -0.34 -24.44
N ASP A 101 18.16 -1.47 -23.79
CA ASP A 101 17.63 -2.66 -24.47
C ASP A 101 16.10 -2.63 -24.61
N ILE A 102 15.43 -1.63 -24.05
CA ILE A 102 13.97 -1.53 -24.07
C ILE A 102 13.53 -1.08 -25.47
N PRO A 103 12.68 -1.84 -26.17
CA PRO A 103 12.20 -1.46 -27.50
C PRO A 103 11.24 -0.27 -27.42
N GLU A 104 11.16 0.51 -28.50
CA GLU A 104 10.20 1.63 -28.65
C GLU A 104 8.75 1.22 -28.33
N GLN A 105 8.38 -0.03 -28.64
CA GLN A 105 7.09 -0.61 -28.27
C GLN A 105 7.29 -1.70 -27.22
N VAL A 106 7.00 -1.38 -25.97
CA VAL A 106 7.08 -2.32 -24.84
C VAL A 106 5.75 -2.40 -24.10
N ARG A 107 5.40 -3.60 -23.64
CA ARG A 107 4.29 -3.80 -22.70
C ARG A 107 4.86 -3.94 -21.30
N ILE A 108 4.46 -3.05 -20.41
CA ILE A 108 4.85 -3.07 -19.00
C ILE A 108 3.67 -3.58 -18.16
N ALA A 109 3.90 -4.64 -17.39
CA ALA A 109 2.98 -5.04 -16.34
C ALA A 109 3.19 -4.13 -15.14
N HIS A 110 2.11 -3.57 -14.60
CA HIS A 110 2.16 -2.63 -13.49
C HIS A 110 1.17 -3.03 -12.39
N THR A 111 1.46 -2.59 -11.17
CA THR A 111 0.57 -2.80 -10.01
C THR A 111 -0.53 -1.73 -9.97
N SER A 112 -1.64 -2.06 -9.31
CA SER A 112 -2.70 -1.11 -8.98
C SER A 112 -2.33 -0.18 -7.80
N ALA A 113 -1.26 -0.51 -7.06
CA ALA A 113 -0.71 0.34 -6.02
C ALA A 113 -0.11 1.61 -6.66
N ARG A 114 -0.79 2.75 -6.48
CA ARG A 114 -0.48 4.00 -7.17
C ARG A 114 0.94 4.49 -6.92
N ASP A 115 1.43 4.30 -5.71
CA ASP A 115 2.76 4.67 -5.26
C ASP A 115 3.87 3.89 -5.96
N VAL A 116 3.77 2.56 -5.94
CA VAL A 116 4.72 1.68 -6.62
C VAL A 116 4.69 1.95 -8.12
N ASN A 117 3.51 2.20 -8.69
CA ASN A 117 3.39 2.60 -10.09
C ASN A 117 4.09 3.95 -10.36
N THR A 118 3.88 4.95 -9.51
CA THR A 118 4.52 6.27 -9.66
C THR A 118 6.04 6.17 -9.60
N ILE A 119 6.57 5.44 -8.61
CA ILE A 119 8.01 5.21 -8.48
C ILE A 119 8.53 4.42 -9.69
N GLY A 120 7.82 3.38 -10.12
CA GLY A 120 8.18 2.60 -11.30
C GLY A 120 8.25 3.43 -12.58
N MET A 121 7.30 4.35 -12.78
CA MET A 121 7.34 5.27 -13.93
C MET A 121 8.53 6.23 -13.85
N ILE A 122 8.84 6.78 -12.68
CA ILE A 122 10.04 7.62 -12.48
C ILE A 122 11.31 6.82 -12.79
N MET A 123 11.40 5.57 -12.34
CA MET A 123 12.54 4.70 -12.62
C MET A 123 12.69 4.36 -14.11
N LEU A 124 11.61 4.46 -14.90
CA LEU A 124 11.60 4.21 -16.34
C LEU A 124 11.81 5.46 -17.18
N GLU A 125 11.89 6.66 -16.59
CA GLU A 125 12.20 7.91 -17.31
C GLU A 125 13.45 7.81 -18.21
N PRO A 126 14.56 7.14 -17.81
CA PRO A 126 15.73 6.99 -18.68
C PRO A 126 15.48 6.17 -19.96
N ALA A 127 14.40 5.39 -20.01
CA ALA A 127 14.04 4.60 -21.19
C ALA A 127 13.27 5.40 -22.26
N ASP A 128 12.90 6.66 -21.96
CA ASP A 128 12.23 7.60 -22.88
C ASP A 128 11.04 7.00 -23.64
N LEU A 129 10.17 6.30 -22.91
CA LEU A 129 9.02 5.61 -23.48
C LEU A 129 7.90 6.58 -23.85
N GLU A 130 7.45 6.55 -25.10
CA GLU A 130 6.26 7.29 -25.54
C GLU A 130 4.96 6.52 -25.23
N ALA A 131 3.89 7.26 -24.95
CA ALA A 131 2.58 6.74 -24.55
C ALA A 131 1.67 6.37 -25.71
#